data_AF-A0A354TKU4-F1
#
_entry.id   AF-A0A354TKU4-F1
#
_cell.length_a   1.000
_cell.length_b   1.000
_cell.length_c   1.000
_cell.angle_alpha   90.00
_cell.angle_beta   90.00
_cell.angle_gamma   90.00
#
_symmetry.space_group_name_H-M   'P 1'
#
loop_
_entity.id
_entity.type
_entity.pdbx_description
1 polymer ?
#
loop_
_entity_poly.entity_id
_entity_poly.type
_entity_poly.pdbx_seq_one_letter_code
_entity_poly.pdbx_strand_id
1 'polypeptide(L)' 'MYIFGNQVKGGFHGEHPSLSVLDQGDLIMTTDFRSVYGSMIQEWMDVQDVGSVLGGDFARLSLIG' A
#
# COMPACT_ATOMS: atom_id res chain seq x y z
N MET A 1 7.49 -2.28 3.06
CA MET A 1 7.37 -3.09 1.82
C MET A 1 8.04 -2.32 0.69
N TYR A 2 8.71 -3.01 -0.24
CA TYR A 2 9.40 -2.40 -1.38
C TYR A 2 8.74 -2.80 -2.68
N ILE A 3 8.64 -1.86 -3.62
CA ILE A 3 8.15 -2.08 -4.98
C ILE A 3 9.19 -1.51 -5.94
N PHE A 4 9.49 -2.24 -7.01
CA PHE A 4 10.50 -1.86 -7.99
C PHE A 4 10.03 -2.23 -9.39
N GLY A 5 10.28 -1.35 -10.36
CA GLY A 5 9.87 -1.54 -11.75
C GLY A 5 9.86 -0.23 -12.53
N ASN A 6 9.82 -0.34 -13.86
CA ASN A 6 9.90 0.82 -14.76
C ASN A 6 8.69 1.78 -14.64
N GLN A 7 7.53 1.24 -14.26
CA GLN A 7 6.27 1.99 -14.11
C GLN A 7 6.01 2.39 -12.65
N VAL A 8 6.97 2.18 -11.75
CA VAL A 8 6.79 2.47 -10.32
C VAL A 8 7.09 3.93 -10.07
N LYS A 9 6.12 4.64 -9.49
CA LYS A 9 6.32 5.98 -8.94
C LYS A 9 7.08 5.84 -7.62
N GLY A 10 8.37 6.14 -7.68
CA GLY A 10 9.26 6.05 -6.52
C GLY A 10 8.90 7.09 -5.44
N GLY A 11 9.19 6.75 -4.19
CA GLY A 11 8.97 7.60 -3.04
C GLY A 11 8.77 6.81 -1.76
N PHE A 12 8.66 7.53 -0.64
CA PHE A 12 8.21 6.96 0.62
C PHE A 12 6.70 7.13 0.72
N HIS A 13 6.00 6.03 1.01
CA HIS A 13 4.56 6.02 1.21
C HIS A 13 4.24 5.68 2.68
N GLY A 14 3.54 6.58 3.35
CA GLY A 14 3.22 6.50 4.77
C GLY A 14 4.05 7.45 5.62
N GLU A 15 3.78 7.40 6.92
CA GLU A 15 4.47 8.21 7.91
C GLU A 15 5.71 7.49 8.45
N HIS A 16 6.71 8.26 8.87
CA HIS A 16 7.86 7.72 9.57
C HIS A 16 7.41 7.10 10.90
N PRO A 17 7.80 5.84 11.20
CA PRO A 17 7.36 5.18 12.42
C PRO A 17 7.96 5.87 13.65
N SER A 18 7.16 5.98 14.71
CA SER A 18 7.63 6.49 15.99
C SER A 18 8.37 5.40 16.76
N LEU A 19 9.50 5.76 17.38
CA LEU A 19 10.22 4.89 18.33
C LEU A 19 9.71 5.01 19.76
N SER A 20 8.82 5.98 20.04
CA SER A 20 8.26 6.22 21.38
C SER A 20 6.82 5.75 21.52
N VAL A 21 6.08 5.65 20.41
CA VAL A 21 4.70 5.17 20.39
C VAL A 21 4.68 3.81 19.71
N LEU A 22 4.56 2.77 20.53
CA LEU A 22 4.71 1.38 20.12
C LEU A 22 3.46 0.57 20.48
N ASP A 23 3.14 -0.44 19.68
CA ASP A 23 2.15 -1.45 20.03
C ASP A 23 2.89 -2.67 20.58
N GLN A 24 2.81 -2.90 21.90
CA GLN A 24 3.50 -4.01 22.58
C GLN A 24 5.01 -4.10 22.31
N GLY A 25 5.65 -2.96 22.04
CA GLY A 25 7.09 -2.87 21.71
C GLY A 25 7.39 -2.88 20.22
N ASP A 26 6.39 -3.14 19.36
CA ASP A 26 6.52 -3.08 17.92
C ASP A 26 6.19 -1.69 17.36
N LEU A 27 6.82 -1.36 16.23
CA LEU A 27 6.50 -0.15 15.48
C LEU A 27 5.07 -0.23 14.95
N ILE A 28 4.32 0.84 15.13
CA ILE A 28 2.97 0.95 14.58
C ILE A 28 3.04 1.05 13.07
N MET A 29 2.27 0.21 12.38
CA MET A 29 2.11 0.28 10.93
C MET A 29 1.37 1.57 10.54
N THR A 30 1.99 2.37 9.67
CA THR A 30 1.44 3.64 9.19
C THR A 30 0.77 3.53 7.82
N THR A 31 0.96 2.40 7.15
CA THR A 31 0.42 2.14 5.80
C THR A 31 -0.29 0.81 5.77
N ASP A 32 -1.53 0.80 5.27
CA ASP A 32 -2.29 -0.44 5.06
C ASP A 32 -1.73 -1.22 3.87
N PHE A 33 -1.39 -2.49 4.08
CA PHE A 33 -0.87 -3.36 3.02
C PHE A 33 -1.93 -3.64 1.94
N ARG A 34 -3.22 -3.64 2.30
CA ARG A 34 -4.34 -3.89 1.36
C ARG A 34 -4.47 -2.75 0.36
N SER A 35 -4.17 -1.53 0.80
CA SER A 35 -4.08 -0.36 -0.08
C SER A 35 -3.02 -0.53 -1.16
N VAL A 36 -1.87 -1.12 -0.82
CA VAL A 36 -0.85 -1.43 -1.83
C VAL A 36 -1.37 -2.45 -2.82
N TYR A 37 -1.87 -3.60 -2.34
CA TYR A 37 -2.33 -4.67 -3.23
C TYR A 37 -3.45 -4.17 -4.14
N GLY A 38 -4.36 -3.35 -3.61
CA GLY A 38 -5.41 -2.72 -4.39
C GLY A 38 -4.88 -1.85 -5.53
N SER A 39 -3.86 -1.03 -5.26
CA SER A 39 -3.18 -0.24 -6.30
C SER A 39 -2.48 -1.10 -7.34
N MET A 40 -1.80 -2.19 -6.95
CA MET A 40 -1.15 -3.08 -7.92
C MET A 40 -2.18 -3.81 -8.80
N ILE A 41 -3.24 -4.35 -8.19
CA ILE A 41 -4.30 -5.07 -8.90
C ILE A 41 -5.00 -4.14 -9.91
N GLN A 42 -5.28 -2.90 -9.51
CA GLN A 42 -5.97 -1.96 -10.39
C GLN A 42 -5.05 -1.33 -11.43
N GLU A 43 -3.94 -0.73 -11.00
CA GLU A 43 -3.16 0.15 -11.87
C GLU A 43 -2.12 -0.62 -12.69
N TRP A 44 -1.60 -1.73 -12.16
CA TRP A 44 -0.61 -2.55 -12.88
C TRP A 44 -1.26 -3.72 -13.63
N MET A 45 -2.26 -4.38 -13.03
CA MET A 45 -2.94 -5.53 -13.65
C MET A 45 -4.25 -5.17 -14.39
N ASP A 46 -4.66 -3.90 -14.37
CA ASP A 46 -5.86 -3.38 -15.03
C ASP A 46 -7.17 -4.08 -14.65
N VAL A 47 -7.29 -4.51 -13.39
CA VAL A 47 -8.51 -5.13 -12.86
C VAL A 47 -9.41 -4.07 -12.24
N GLN A 48 -10.62 -3.93 -12.78
CA GLN A 48 -11.57 -2.91 -12.34
C GLN A 48 -12.26 -3.27 -11.01
N ASP A 49 -12.66 -4.53 -10.83
CA ASP A 49 -13.34 -5.01 -9.61
C ASP A 49 -12.34 -5.56 -8.59
N VAL A 50 -11.53 -4.65 -8.02
CA VAL A 50 -10.54 -4.96 -6.97
C VAL A 50 -11.22 -5.51 -5.71
N GLY A 51 -12.41 -5.00 -5.38
CA GLY A 51 -13.15 -5.35 -4.17
C GLY A 51 -13.51 -6.83 -4.12
N SER A 52 -13.85 -7.42 -5.27
CA SER A 52 -14.08 -8.87 -5.38
C SER A 52 -12.86 -9.72 -5.04
N VAL A 53 -11.65 -9.21 -5.29
CA VAL A 53 -10.38 -9.92 -5.03
C VAL A 53 -9.96 -9.77 -3.57
N LEU A 54 -10.09 -8.56 -3.01
CA LEU A 54 -9.64 -8.25 -1.65
C LEU A 54 -10.73 -8.44 -0.58
N GLY A 55 -11.97 -8.71 -0.98
CA GLY A 55 -13.11 -8.85 -0.08
C GLY A 55 -13.60 -7.53 0.52
N GLY A 56 -13.26 -6.39 -0.08
CA GLY A 56 -13.64 -5.06 0.39
C GLY A 56 -12.92 -3.93 -0.33
N ASP A 57 -13.37 -2.71 -0.07
CA ASP A 57 -12.75 -1.50 -0.61
C ASP A 57 -11.69 -0.93 0.34
N PHE A 58 -10.53 -0.61 -0.23
CA PHE A 58 -9.39 -0.04 0.49
C PHE A 58 -8.94 1.25 -0.20
N ALA A 59 -8.41 2.19 0.60
CA ALA A 59 -7.82 3.41 0.06
C ALA A 59 -6.68 3.06 -0.91
N ARG A 60 -6.52 3.81 -2.00
CA ARG A 60 -5.50 3.53 -3.02
C ARG A 60 -4.31 4.45 -2.85
N LEU A 61 -3.13 3.91 -3.12
CA LEU A 61 -1.88 4.66 -3.17
C LEU A 61 -1.50 4.89 -4.64
N SER A 62 -1.02 6.09 -4.97
CA SER A 62 -0.49 6.39 -6.31
C SER A 62 0.89 5.75 -6.44
N LEU A 63 0.93 4.50 -6.92
CA LEU A 63 2.14 3.68 -6.99
C LEU A 63 2.60 3.44 -8.42
N ILE A 64 1.69 3.50 -9.40
CA ILE A 64 1.98 3.18 -10.80
C ILE A 64 1.73 4.39 -11.70
N GLY A 65 2.57 4.58 -12.71
CA GLY A 65 2.32 5.41 -13.89
C GLY A 65 3.54 6.13 -14.40
#